data_AF-A0A7X7FTH5-F1
#
_entry.id   AF-A0A7X7FTH5-F1
#
_cell.length_a   1.000
_cell.length_b   1.000
_cell.length_c   1.000
_cell.angle_alpha   90.00
_cell.angle_beta   90.00
_cell.angle_gamma   90.00
#
_symmetry.space_group_name_H-M   'P 1'
#
loop_
_entity.id
_entity.type
_entity.pdbx_description
1 polymer ?
#
loop_
_entity_poly.entity_id
_entity_poly.type
_entity_poly.pdbx_seq_one_letter_code
_entity_poly.pdbx_strand_id
1 'polypeptide(L)'
;DRRMVALHSAALTNKPAIVGMKAIVNGQGSFAVGRSDEQLSPGSLSAEVESLRDRLGLPADSDARDILIAAESRLASLTSESLRREAEEKVVEAMRAGKLSGAQREWALSLAMKDSQAFEEWLRTAPVLVSLGRIGPPASEDPADQRRSAVVASARTAFRLQPELALITSEQAWIRDALRDAGLERCED
;
A
#
# COMPACT_ATOMS: atom_id res chain seq x y z
N ASP A 1 3.64 -47.60 61.42
CA ASP A 1 4.43 -46.35 61.29
C ASP A 1 5.90 -46.72 61.16
N ARG A 2 6.63 -45.98 60.30
CA ARG A 2 8.08 -46.06 59.99
C ARG A 2 8.61 -47.20 59.11
N ARG A 3 9.06 -46.75 57.92
CA ARG A 3 10.26 -47.18 57.17
C ARG A 3 10.09 -48.28 56.11
N MET A 4 9.42 -47.93 55.01
CA MET A 4 9.84 -48.39 53.67
C MET A 4 11.21 -47.76 53.36
N VAL A 5 12.27 -48.38 53.87
CA VAL A 5 13.66 -48.15 53.48
C VAL A 5 14.13 -49.47 52.89
N ALA A 6 13.74 -49.73 51.65
CA ALA A 6 14.26 -50.83 50.87
C ALA A 6 14.25 -50.43 49.40
N LEU A 7 15.46 -50.32 48.85
CA LEU A 7 15.75 -50.72 47.48
C LEU A 7 15.12 -49.88 46.36
N HIS A 8 15.50 -48.61 46.28
CA HIS A 8 15.72 -47.97 44.98
C HIS A 8 17.18 -47.53 44.79
N SER A 9 18.09 -48.03 45.65
CA SER A 9 19.55 -47.85 45.59
C SER A 9 20.21 -48.76 44.56
N ALA A 10 19.69 -48.85 43.34
CA ALA A 10 20.25 -49.75 42.33
C ALA A 10 20.62 -49.09 40.98
N ALA A 11 20.19 -47.86 40.67
CA ALA A 11 20.38 -47.34 39.31
C ALA A 11 20.55 -45.82 39.16
N LEU A 12 20.95 -45.10 40.20
CA LEU A 12 21.49 -43.74 40.04
C LEU A 12 22.95 -43.69 40.49
N THR A 13 23.73 -44.61 39.95
CA THR A 13 25.17 -44.42 39.83
C THR A 13 25.40 -43.28 38.84
N ASN A 14 25.40 -42.05 39.30
CA ASN A 14 26.32 -41.10 38.73
C ASN A 14 27.31 -40.70 39.81
N LYS A 15 28.57 -41.07 39.58
CA LYS A 15 29.71 -40.57 40.34
C LYS A 15 29.64 -39.04 40.36
N PRO A 16 30.06 -38.41 41.47
CA PRO A 16 29.74 -37.02 41.76
C PRO A 16 30.41 -36.10 40.73
N ALA A 17 29.69 -35.06 40.33
CA ALA A 17 30.16 -33.94 39.52
C ALA A 17 30.82 -34.34 38.19
N ILE A 18 30.14 -34.09 37.05
CA ILE A 18 30.89 -33.41 36.00
C ILE A 18 31.29 -32.06 36.63
N VAL A 19 32.53 -32.03 37.12
CA VAL A 19 33.18 -30.81 37.60
C VAL A 19 33.11 -29.81 36.45
N GLY A 20 32.31 -28.76 36.62
CA GLY A 20 32.11 -27.70 35.63
C GLY A 20 30.73 -27.62 34.99
N MET A 21 29.76 -28.50 35.28
CA MET A 21 28.41 -28.35 34.74
C MET A 21 27.45 -27.65 35.71
N LYS A 22 26.88 -26.53 35.27
CA LYS A 22 25.78 -25.83 35.96
C LYS A 22 24.51 -26.67 35.88
N ALA A 23 23.82 -26.84 37.00
CA ALA A 23 22.61 -27.65 37.08
C ALA A 23 21.51 -27.12 36.13
N ILE A 24 20.98 -28.00 35.28
CA ILE A 24 19.81 -27.73 34.44
C ILE A 24 18.60 -28.32 35.17
N VAL A 25 18.08 -27.59 36.16
CA VAL A 25 16.79 -27.92 36.78
C VAL A 25 15.83 -26.77 36.48
N ASN A 26 14.62 -27.12 36.03
CA ASN A 26 13.58 -26.24 35.53
C ASN A 26 13.37 -24.98 36.38
N GLY A 27 14.05 -23.90 36.00
CA GLY A 27 13.57 -22.53 36.14
C GLY A 27 13.33 -22.02 34.73
N GLN A 28 12.20 -21.35 34.49
CA GLN A 28 11.90 -20.77 33.18
C GLN A 28 12.99 -19.77 32.80
N GLY A 29 13.96 -20.22 32.00
CA GLY A 29 15.17 -19.47 31.67
C GLY A 29 15.78 -20.02 30.40
N SER A 30 15.64 -19.23 29.35
CA SER A 30 15.95 -19.50 27.94
C SER A 30 17.30 -20.16 27.67
N PHE A 31 17.29 -21.16 26.79
CA PHE A 31 18.46 -21.73 26.14
C PHE A 31 18.93 -20.76 25.04
N ALA A 32 19.76 -19.78 25.39
CA ALA A 32 20.41 -18.92 24.42
C ALA A 32 21.79 -19.48 24.05
N VAL A 33 21.83 -20.25 22.96
CA VAL A 33 23.08 -20.58 22.25
C VAL A 33 23.65 -19.29 21.67
N GLY A 34 24.89 -18.96 22.03
CA GLY A 34 25.74 -18.05 21.23
C GLY A 34 25.44 -16.56 21.33
N ARG A 35 25.22 -16.01 22.52
CA ARG A 35 25.30 -14.56 22.71
C ARG A 35 26.29 -14.28 23.82
N SER A 36 27.28 -13.43 23.51
CA SER A 36 28.26 -12.91 24.45
C SER A 36 27.59 -12.61 25.78
N ASP A 37 28.17 -13.15 26.84
CA ASP A 37 27.81 -12.88 28.24
C ASP A 37 28.12 -11.40 28.50
N GLU A 38 27.26 -10.53 28.02
CA GLU A 38 27.19 -9.15 28.46
C GLU A 38 26.42 -9.22 29.78
N GLN A 39 27.17 -9.31 30.88
CA GLN A 39 26.63 -9.05 32.21
C GLN A 39 25.75 -7.80 32.12
N LEU A 40 24.43 -7.99 32.19
CA LEU A 40 23.46 -6.90 32.32
C LEU A 40 23.81 -6.15 33.60
N SER A 41 24.60 -5.08 33.46
CA SER A 41 24.95 -4.21 34.57
C SER A 41 23.65 -3.53 35.02
N PRO A 42 23.35 -3.47 36.33
CA PRO A 42 22.08 -2.95 36.84
C PRO A 42 21.81 -1.46 36.50
N GLY A 43 22.75 -0.75 35.86
CA GLY A 43 22.57 0.60 35.31
C GLY A 43 22.35 0.68 33.79
N SER A 44 22.45 -0.43 33.06
CA SER A 44 22.24 -0.52 31.60
C SER A 44 20.80 -0.85 31.22
N LEU A 45 19.84 -0.54 32.09
CA LEU A 45 18.43 -0.41 31.68
C LEU A 45 17.92 1.00 31.96
N SER A 46 18.48 1.66 32.98
CA SER A 46 18.15 3.04 33.32
C SER A 46 18.63 4.04 32.25
N ALA A 47 19.81 3.84 31.66
CA ALA A 47 20.34 4.75 30.65
C ALA A 47 19.55 4.68 29.33
N GLU A 48 19.02 3.51 29.00
CA GLU A 48 18.26 3.21 27.80
C GLU A 48 16.83 3.76 27.93
N VAL A 49 16.24 3.67 29.12
CA VAL A 49 14.96 4.32 29.44
C VAL A 49 15.10 5.85 29.40
N GLU A 50 16.21 6.41 29.90
CA GLU A 50 16.53 7.83 29.78
C GLU A 50 16.66 8.25 28.31
N SER A 51 17.38 7.48 27.51
CA SER A 51 17.52 7.73 26.07
C SER A 51 16.18 7.64 25.33
N LEU A 52 15.31 6.70 25.70
CA LEU A 52 13.97 6.60 25.13
C LEU A 52 13.12 7.82 25.50
N ARG A 53 13.18 8.28 26.75
CA ARG A 53 12.49 9.49 27.21
C ARG A 53 12.91 10.71 26.39
N ASP A 54 14.22 10.92 26.24
CA ASP A 54 14.78 12.02 25.46
C ASP A 54 14.33 11.98 24.00
N ARG A 55 14.39 10.80 23.36
CA ARG A 55 13.91 10.61 21.97
C ARG A 55 12.41 10.84 21.81
N LEU A 56 11.62 10.59 22.85
CA LEU A 56 10.18 10.87 22.88
C LEU A 56 9.88 12.34 23.26
N GLY A 57 10.89 13.12 23.66
CA GLY A 57 10.74 14.51 24.07
C GLY A 57 9.94 14.68 25.37
N LEU A 58 10.00 13.68 26.27
CA LEU A 58 9.24 13.67 27.51
C LEU A 58 9.98 14.40 28.65
N PRO A 59 9.26 15.03 29.59
CA PRO A 59 9.84 15.64 30.79
C PRO A 59 10.66 14.66 31.64
N ALA A 60 11.73 15.14 32.28
CA ALA A 60 12.65 14.33 33.09
C ALA A 60 12.00 13.66 34.32
N ASP A 61 10.87 14.19 34.80
CA ASP A 61 10.05 13.63 35.87
C ASP A 61 9.06 12.56 35.39
N SER A 62 8.98 12.29 34.08
CA SER A 62 8.14 11.23 33.53
C SER A 62 8.61 9.86 34.03
N ASP A 63 7.68 9.10 34.59
CA ASP A 63 7.97 7.77 35.10
C ASP A 63 8.08 6.74 33.97
N ALA A 64 8.51 5.52 34.30
CA ALA A 64 8.68 4.47 33.31
C ALA A 64 7.37 4.09 32.60
N ARG A 65 6.22 4.28 33.25
CA ARG A 65 4.91 3.94 32.69
C ARG A 65 4.48 4.99 31.66
N ASP A 66 4.68 6.26 31.96
CA ASP A 66 4.41 7.38 31.05
C ASP A 66 5.26 7.26 29.78
N ILE A 67 6.53 6.90 29.92
CA ILE A 67 7.43 6.64 28.79
C ILE A 67 6.89 5.51 27.90
N LEU A 68 6.42 4.42 28.50
CA LEU A 68 5.86 3.29 27.74
C LEU A 68 4.57 3.68 27.01
N ILE A 69 3.64 4.38 27.67
CA ILE A 69 2.39 4.85 27.06
C ILE A 69 2.68 5.77 25.87
N ALA A 70 3.63 6.70 26.03
CA ALA A 70 4.03 7.60 24.96
C ALA A 70 4.69 6.84 23.80
N ALA A 71 5.54 5.84 24.09
CA ALA A 71 6.15 4.99 23.07
C ALA A 71 5.10 4.21 22.28
N GLU A 72 4.14 3.59 22.96
CA GLU A 72 3.02 2.86 22.34
C GLU A 72 2.16 3.79 21.47
N SER A 73 1.82 4.98 21.97
CA SER A 73 1.07 5.99 21.21
C SER A 73 1.82 6.44 19.95
N ARG A 74 3.14 6.65 20.06
CA ARG A 74 3.98 7.03 18.93
C ARG A 74 4.04 5.92 17.89
N LEU A 75 4.22 4.68 18.31
CA LEU A 75 4.21 3.51 17.42
C LEU A 75 2.86 3.37 16.72
N ALA A 76 1.74 3.44 17.45
CA ALA A 76 0.40 3.36 16.88
C ALA A 76 0.13 4.49 15.87
N SER A 77 0.63 5.69 16.14
CA SER A 77 0.50 6.83 15.22
C SER A 77 1.31 6.60 13.93
N LEU A 78 2.56 6.15 14.06
CA LEU A 78 3.43 5.87 12.92
C LEU A 78 2.91 4.72 12.05
N THR A 79 2.38 3.67 12.66
CA THR A 79 1.76 2.55 11.91
C THR A 79 0.49 2.99 11.19
N SER A 80 -0.35 3.81 11.82
CA SER A 80 -1.53 4.39 11.17
C SER A 80 -1.15 5.29 9.99
N GLU A 81 -0.14 6.15 10.16
CA GLU A 81 0.40 6.98 9.08
C GLU A 81 0.98 6.14 7.93
N SER A 82 1.73 5.07 8.22
CA SER A 82 2.30 4.21 7.18
C SER A 82 1.22 3.48 6.39
N LEU A 83 0.22 2.91 7.09
CA LEU A 83 -0.92 2.25 6.45
C LEU A 83 -1.72 3.21 5.56
N ARG A 84 -1.94 4.43 6.04
CA ARG A 84 -2.61 5.47 5.25
C ARG A 84 -1.81 5.84 4.00
N ARG A 85 -0.49 6.02 4.13
CA ARG A 85 0.37 6.34 2.98
C ARG A 85 0.37 5.23 1.94
N GLU A 86 0.47 3.97 2.37
CA GLU A 86 0.39 2.82 1.48
C GLU A 86 -0.96 2.75 0.75
N ALA A 87 -2.07 2.94 1.48
CA ALA A 87 -3.40 3.00 0.89
C ALA A 87 -3.53 4.14 -0.13
N GLU A 88 -3.06 5.35 0.21
CA GLU A 88 -3.06 6.50 -0.68
C GLU A 88 -2.23 6.26 -1.95
N GLU A 89 -1.07 5.62 -1.83
CA GLU A 89 -0.20 5.26 -2.96
C GLU A 89 -0.90 4.29 -3.92
N LYS A 90 -1.50 3.21 -3.39
CA LYS A 90 -2.27 2.24 -4.18
C LYS A 90 -3.46 2.91 -4.90
N VAL A 91 -4.15 3.84 -4.23
CA VAL A 91 -5.26 4.60 -4.83
C VAL A 91 -4.76 5.53 -5.94
N VAL A 92 -3.64 6.22 -5.73
CA VAL A 92 -3.04 7.09 -6.76
C VAL A 92 -2.57 6.27 -7.96
N GLU A 93 -1.99 5.10 -7.75
CA GLU A 93 -1.62 4.18 -8.83
C GLU A 93 -2.86 3.71 -9.61
N ALA A 94 -3.94 3.36 -8.92
CA ALA A 94 -5.23 3.01 -9.55
C ALA A 94 -5.82 4.16 -10.38
N MET A 95 -5.71 5.40 -9.89
CA MET A 95 -6.11 6.59 -10.64
C MET A 95 -5.22 6.82 -11.87
N ARG A 96 -3.90 6.64 -11.74
CA ARG A 96 -2.95 6.73 -12.86
C ARG A 96 -3.19 5.65 -13.91
N ALA A 97 -3.56 4.45 -13.49
CA ALA A 97 -3.99 3.36 -14.37
C ALA A 97 -5.37 3.61 -15.02
N GLY A 98 -6.04 4.71 -14.67
CA GLY A 98 -7.36 5.06 -15.18
C GLY A 98 -8.48 4.16 -14.67
N LYS A 99 -8.23 3.26 -13.71
CA LYS A 99 -9.23 2.37 -13.12
C LYS A 99 -10.13 3.09 -12.11
N LEU A 100 -9.65 4.20 -11.56
CA LEU A 100 -10.34 4.97 -10.54
C LEU A 100 -10.56 6.42 -10.99
N SER A 101 -11.79 6.91 -10.86
CA SER A 101 -12.12 8.32 -11.06
C SER A 101 -11.90 9.16 -9.78
N GLY A 102 -11.78 10.48 -9.93
CA GLY A 102 -11.64 11.40 -8.78
C GLY A 102 -12.80 11.30 -7.78
N ALA A 103 -14.02 11.05 -8.26
CA ALA A 103 -15.20 10.86 -7.41
C ALA A 103 -15.14 9.60 -6.54
N GLN A 104 -14.36 8.59 -6.96
CA GLN A 104 -14.20 7.31 -6.25
C GLN A 104 -12.99 7.28 -5.31
N ARG A 105 -12.19 8.36 -5.25
CA ARG A 105 -10.95 8.42 -4.46
C ARG A 105 -11.18 8.15 -2.97
N GLU A 106 -12.17 8.80 -2.38
CA GLU A 106 -12.43 8.69 -0.93
C GLU A 106 -12.95 7.30 -0.54
N TRP A 107 -13.83 6.72 -1.36
CA TRP A 107 -14.28 5.34 -1.21
C TRP A 107 -13.09 4.36 -1.28
N ALA A 108 -12.25 4.49 -2.30
CA ALA A 108 -11.10 3.61 -2.50
C ALA A 108 -10.07 3.71 -1.38
N LEU A 109 -9.82 4.92 -0.88
CA LEU A 109 -8.94 5.15 0.26
C LEU A 109 -9.49 4.49 1.53
N SER A 110 -10.80 4.64 1.79
CA SER A 110 -11.46 3.97 2.92
C SER A 110 -11.39 2.45 2.82
N LEU A 111 -11.58 1.88 1.63
CA LEU A 111 -11.48 0.45 1.39
C LEU A 111 -10.04 -0.04 1.59
N ALA A 112 -9.06 0.61 0.97
CA ALA A 112 -7.66 0.23 1.07
C ALA A 112 -7.11 0.33 2.51
N MET A 113 -7.59 1.29 3.31
CA MET A 113 -7.21 1.39 4.73
C MET A 113 -7.85 0.31 5.61
N LYS A 114 -9.07 -0.14 5.28
CA LYS A 114 -9.77 -1.18 6.05
C LYS A 114 -9.35 -2.58 5.65
N ASP A 115 -9.20 -2.81 4.36
CA ASP A 115 -8.86 -4.08 3.75
C ASP A 115 -8.12 -3.85 2.43
N SER A 116 -6.79 -3.97 2.51
CA SER A 116 -5.93 -3.84 1.34
C SER A 116 -6.15 -4.98 0.32
N GLN A 117 -6.54 -6.18 0.76
CA GLN A 117 -6.72 -7.31 -0.16
C GLN A 117 -8.00 -7.14 -0.99
N ALA A 118 -9.09 -6.72 -0.34
CA ALA A 118 -10.34 -6.41 -1.04
C ALA A 118 -10.14 -5.30 -2.09
N PHE A 119 -9.30 -4.29 -1.79
CA PHE A 119 -8.96 -3.26 -2.77
C PHE A 119 -8.17 -3.83 -3.96
N GLU A 120 -7.20 -4.71 -3.72
CA GLU A 120 -6.41 -5.35 -4.78
C GLU A 120 -7.25 -6.29 -5.67
N GLU A 121 -8.19 -7.03 -5.08
CA GLU A 121 -9.15 -7.86 -5.83
C GLU A 121 -10.06 -7.01 -6.71
N TRP A 122 -10.55 -5.90 -6.18
CA TRP A 122 -11.29 -4.92 -6.97
C TRP A 122 -10.43 -4.39 -8.12
N LEU A 123 -9.17 -4.03 -7.89
CA LEU A 123 -8.26 -3.55 -8.93
C LEU A 123 -8.03 -4.54 -10.08
N ARG A 124 -8.03 -5.86 -9.81
CA ARG A 124 -7.89 -6.87 -10.86
C ARG A 124 -9.10 -6.91 -11.78
N THR A 125 -10.29 -6.68 -11.23
CA THR A 125 -11.56 -6.76 -11.97
C THR A 125 -11.99 -5.41 -12.54
N ALA A 126 -11.47 -4.31 -12.00
CA ALA A 126 -11.88 -2.95 -12.34
C ALA A 126 -11.57 -2.62 -13.82
N PRO A 127 -12.58 -2.24 -14.61
CA PRO A 127 -12.38 -1.74 -15.97
C PRO A 127 -11.69 -0.37 -15.94
N VAL A 128 -10.98 -0.04 -17.02
CA VAL A 128 -10.36 1.28 -17.17
C VAL A 128 -11.48 2.30 -17.40
N LEU A 129 -11.73 3.14 -16.40
CA LEU A 129 -12.87 4.06 -16.32
C LEU A 129 -12.53 5.48 -16.80
N VAL A 130 -11.25 5.86 -16.80
CA VAL A 130 -10.83 7.24 -17.07
C VAL A 130 -10.09 7.35 -18.40
N SER A 131 -10.83 7.78 -19.42
CA SER A 131 -10.27 8.55 -20.53
C SER A 131 -10.04 9.98 -20.04
N LEU A 132 -8.81 10.34 -19.67
CA LEU A 132 -8.51 11.72 -19.29
C LEU A 132 -8.79 12.66 -20.48
N GLY A 133 -9.75 13.59 -20.30
CA GLY A 133 -9.81 14.84 -21.05
C GLY A 133 -10.48 14.84 -22.43
N ARG A 134 -11.38 13.91 -22.76
CA ARG A 134 -12.13 13.96 -24.04
C ARG A 134 -13.56 14.45 -23.83
N ILE A 135 -13.81 15.74 -24.07
CA ILE A 135 -15.17 16.24 -24.35
C ILE A 135 -15.47 15.85 -25.80
N GLY A 136 -15.75 14.57 -26.03
CA GLY A 136 -16.06 14.04 -27.35
C GLY A 136 -17.01 12.85 -27.22
N PRO A 137 -17.90 12.62 -28.19
CA PRO A 137 -18.86 11.52 -28.14
C PRO A 137 -18.14 10.17 -27.97
N PRO A 138 -18.82 9.16 -27.40
CA PRO A 138 -18.18 7.91 -26.96
C PRO A 138 -17.34 7.30 -28.08
N ALA A 139 -16.12 6.89 -27.74
CA ALA A 139 -15.27 6.15 -28.65
C ALA A 139 -15.94 4.81 -28.94
N SER A 140 -16.48 4.67 -30.14
CA SER A 140 -16.75 3.38 -30.75
C SER A 140 -15.45 2.54 -30.72
N GLU A 141 -15.55 1.28 -30.32
CA GLU A 141 -14.42 0.32 -30.25
C GLU A 141 -13.83 -0.01 -31.64
N ASP A 142 -14.49 0.43 -32.72
CA ASP A 142 -14.03 0.26 -34.10
C ASP A 142 -12.94 1.30 -34.48
N PRO A 143 -11.71 0.86 -34.86
CA PRO A 143 -10.64 1.76 -35.31
C PRO A 143 -11.03 2.60 -36.53
N ALA A 144 -11.95 2.14 -37.38
CA ALA A 144 -12.42 2.90 -38.54
C ALA A 144 -13.30 4.10 -38.12
N ASP A 145 -14.16 3.92 -37.12
CA ASP A 145 -15.01 5.00 -36.60
C ASP A 145 -14.20 6.03 -35.79
N GLN A 146 -13.12 5.59 -35.12
CA GLN A 146 -12.19 6.51 -34.46
C GLN A 146 -11.43 7.40 -35.46
N ARG A 147 -10.95 6.82 -36.57
CA ARG A 147 -10.33 7.58 -37.68
C ARG A 147 -11.31 8.56 -38.30
N ARG A 148 -12.57 8.14 -38.52
CA ARG A 148 -13.65 9.02 -39.01
C ARG A 148 -13.87 10.22 -38.09
N SER A 149 -14.03 9.98 -36.80
CA SER A 149 -14.26 11.04 -35.80
C SER A 149 -13.09 12.04 -35.77
N ALA A 150 -11.85 11.56 -35.87
CA ALA A 150 -10.67 12.42 -35.94
C ALA A 150 -10.65 13.30 -37.20
N VAL A 151 -10.99 12.75 -38.37
CA VAL A 151 -11.08 13.49 -39.63
C VAL A 151 -12.18 14.55 -39.57
N VAL A 152 -13.36 14.21 -39.04
CA VAL A 152 -14.47 15.17 -38.84
C VAL A 152 -14.04 16.32 -37.90
N ALA A 153 -13.40 16.02 -36.77
CA ALA A 153 -12.97 17.04 -35.82
C ALA A 153 -11.90 17.98 -36.40
N SER A 154 -10.96 17.42 -37.18
CA SER A 154 -9.95 18.19 -37.90
C SER A 154 -10.59 19.10 -38.97
N ALA A 155 -11.48 18.55 -39.79
CA ALA A 155 -12.19 19.28 -40.84
C ALA A 155 -13.02 20.46 -40.28
N ARG A 156 -13.74 20.25 -39.16
CA ARG A 156 -14.46 21.33 -38.45
C ARG A 156 -13.56 22.42 -37.93
N THR A 157 -12.36 22.06 -37.50
CA THR A 157 -11.40 23.03 -36.97
C THR A 157 -10.79 23.84 -38.13
N ALA A 158 -10.43 23.19 -39.24
CA ALA A 158 -9.97 23.86 -40.45
C ALA A 158 -11.03 24.83 -41.01
N PHE A 159 -12.29 24.39 -41.09
CA PHE A 159 -13.40 25.22 -41.56
C PHE A 159 -13.60 26.48 -40.70
N ARG A 160 -13.52 26.34 -39.37
CA ARG A 160 -13.62 27.48 -38.44
C ARG A 160 -12.44 28.45 -38.52
N LEU A 161 -11.26 27.98 -38.92
CA LEU A 161 -10.07 28.82 -39.07
C LEU A 161 -10.05 29.58 -40.41
N GLN A 162 -10.89 29.21 -41.37
CA GLN A 162 -10.96 29.84 -42.70
C GLN A 162 -12.38 30.32 -43.01
N PRO A 163 -12.76 31.54 -42.55
CA PRO A 163 -14.10 32.10 -42.75
C PRO A 163 -14.53 32.19 -44.23
N GLU A 164 -13.57 32.34 -45.16
CA GLU A 164 -13.82 32.39 -46.60
C GLU A 164 -14.46 31.10 -47.15
N LEU A 165 -14.20 29.95 -46.51
CA LEU A 165 -14.80 28.68 -46.92
C LEU A 165 -16.32 28.68 -46.77
N ALA A 166 -16.86 29.43 -45.80
CA ALA A 166 -18.29 29.56 -45.58
C ALA A 166 -19.03 30.30 -46.72
N LEU A 167 -18.29 31.02 -47.58
CA LEU A 167 -18.85 31.71 -48.76
C LEU A 167 -19.02 30.76 -49.96
N ILE A 168 -18.26 29.66 -49.99
CA ILE A 168 -18.19 28.75 -51.16
C ILE A 168 -18.72 27.34 -50.86
N THR A 169 -18.74 26.90 -49.61
CA THR A 169 -19.23 25.58 -49.23
C THR A 169 -19.80 25.55 -47.82
N SER A 170 -20.64 24.55 -47.54
CA SER A 170 -21.16 24.31 -46.20
C SER A 170 -20.17 23.47 -45.39
N GLU A 171 -20.17 23.65 -44.07
CA GLU A 171 -19.35 22.84 -43.15
C GLU A 171 -19.56 21.33 -43.38
N GLN A 172 -20.81 20.90 -43.64
CA GLN A 172 -21.14 19.50 -43.89
C GLN A 172 -20.60 18.98 -45.22
N ALA A 173 -20.58 19.81 -46.27
CA ALA A 173 -20.00 19.43 -47.55
C ALA A 173 -18.48 19.33 -47.45
N TRP A 174 -17.83 20.23 -46.71
CA TRP A 174 -16.39 20.19 -46.43
C TRP A 174 -15.97 18.95 -45.63
N ILE A 175 -16.72 18.62 -44.57
CA ILE A 175 -16.48 17.40 -43.77
C ILE A 175 -16.61 16.15 -44.63
N ARG A 176 -17.60 16.10 -45.53
CA ARG A 176 -17.82 14.95 -46.41
C ARG A 176 -16.67 14.75 -47.38
N ASP A 177 -16.18 15.84 -47.97
CA ASP A 177 -15.02 15.81 -48.87
C ASP A 177 -13.76 15.32 -48.14
N ALA A 178 -13.51 15.82 -46.92
CA ALA A 178 -12.42 15.34 -46.07
C ALA A 178 -12.55 13.85 -45.70
N LEU A 179 -13.77 13.35 -45.50
CA LEU A 179 -14.03 11.92 -45.26
C LEU A 179 -13.81 11.07 -46.53
N ARG A 180 -14.11 11.60 -47.71
CA ARG A 180 -13.83 10.96 -49.00
C ARG A 180 -12.33 10.82 -49.24
N ASP A 181 -11.58 11.90 -49.04
CA ASP A 181 -10.12 11.91 -49.19
C ASP A 181 -9.44 10.92 -48.22
N ALA A 182 -10.01 10.73 -47.03
CA ALA A 182 -9.53 9.76 -46.06
C ALA A 182 -9.95 8.30 -46.36
N GLY A 183 -10.74 8.05 -47.41
CA GLY A 183 -11.28 6.73 -47.74
C GLY A 183 -12.33 6.22 -46.73
N LEU A 184 -13.00 7.15 -46.04
CA LEU A 184 -13.91 6.88 -44.93
C LEU A 184 -15.35 7.30 -45.22
N GLU A 185 -15.76 7.44 -46.47
CA GLU A 185 -17.18 7.60 -46.80
C GLU A 185 -17.97 6.35 -46.38
N ARG A 186 -19.13 6.54 -45.75
CA ARG A 186 -20.12 5.47 -45.65
C ARG A 186 -20.89 5.50 -46.96
N CYS A 187 -20.95 4.38 -47.68
CA CYS A 187 -22.00 4.18 -48.68
C CYS A 187 -23.32 4.27 -47.91
N GLU A 188 -24.02 5.39 -48.05
CA GLU A 188 -25.44 5.44 -47.74
C GLU A 188 -26.14 4.67 -48.88
N ASP A 189 -26.63 3.46 -48.57
CA ASP A 189 -27.61 2.75 -49.41
C ASP A 189 -29.00 3.41 -49.29
#